data_AF-A0A522P391-F1
#
_entry.id   AF-A0A522P391-F1
#
_cell.length_a   1.000
_cell.length_b   1.000
_cell.length_c   1.000
_cell.angle_alpha   90.00
_cell.angle_beta   90.00
_cell.angle_gamma   90.00
#
_symmetry.space_group_name_H-M   'P 1'
#
loop_
_entity.id
_entity.type
_entity.pdbx_description
1 polymer ?
#
loop_
_entity_poly.entity_id
_entity_poly.type
_entity_poly.pdbx_seq_one_letter_code
_entity_poly.pdbx_strand_id
1 'polypeptide(L)' 'MDDETGEPIEWTRLPVDDKLWRDGRSDKGGFIQEATGWKPSPLQPVFWPDQLAEACGLFIPSR' A
#
# COMPACT_ATOMS: atom_id res chain seq x y z
N MET A 1 2.00 12.93 -11.09
CA MET A 1 2.27 12.88 -12.53
C MET A 1 2.84 11.52 -12.81
N ASP A 2 2.58 10.98 -13.99
CA ASP A 2 3.32 9.84 -14.51
C ASP A 2 4.75 10.30 -14.85
N ASP A 3 5.77 9.58 -14.38
CA ASP A 3 7.17 10.02 -14.47
C ASP A 3 7.76 9.88 -15.88
N GLU A 4 7.16 9.05 -16.74
CA GLU A 4 7.61 8.86 -18.13
C GLU A 4 6.96 9.87 -19.08
N THR A 5 5.68 10.18 -18.85
CA THR A 5 4.87 10.99 -19.76
C THR A 5 4.66 12.43 -19.26
N GLY A 6 4.84 12.68 -17.96
CA GLY A 6 4.59 13.98 -17.33
C GLY A 6 3.11 14.35 -17.23
N GLU A 7 2.20 13.46 -17.62
CA GLU A 7 0.76 13.71 -17.58
C GLU A 7 0.17 13.45 -16.17
N PRO A 8 -1.00 14.04 -15.84
CA PRO A 8 -1.74 13.66 -14.64
C PRO A 8 -2.09 12.16 -14.65
N ILE A 9 -1.92 11.50 -13.51
CA ILE A 9 -2.23 10.07 -13.40
C ILE A 9 -3.75 9.86 -13.51
N GLU A 10 -4.20 9.17 -14.56
CA GLU A 10 -5.57 8.69 -14.69
C GLU A 10 -5.77 7.41 -13.88
N TRP A 11 -6.00 7.55 -12.57
CA TRP A 11 -6.10 6.45 -11.60
C TRP A 11 -7.06 5.32 -12.00
N THR A 12 -8.12 5.62 -12.76
CA THR A 12 -9.13 4.65 -13.21
C THR A 12 -8.67 3.76 -14.36
N ARG A 13 -7.54 4.11 -15.02
CA ARG A 13 -6.99 3.37 -16.16
C ARG A 13 -5.71 2.63 -15.82
N LEU A 14 -5.22 2.79 -14.60
CA LEU A 14 -4.08 2.02 -14.13
C LEU A 14 -4.46 0.53 -14.08
N PRO A 15 -3.65 -0.36 -14.70
CA PRO A 15 -3.89 -1.78 -14.58
C PRO A 15 -3.79 -2.17 -13.10
N VAL A 16 -4.82 -2.85 -12.61
CA VAL A 16 -4.78 -3.47 -11.29
C VAL A 16 -3.90 -4.71 -11.42
N ASP A 17 -2.71 -4.65 -10.82
CA ASP A 17 -1.85 -5.83 -10.73
C ASP A 17 -2.45 -6.79 -9.69
N ASP A 18 -3.16 -7.80 -10.16
CA ASP A 18 -3.69 -8.86 -9.31
C ASP A 18 -2.53 -9.77 -8.87
N LYS A 19 -1.96 -9.42 -7.72
CA LYS A 19 -0.93 -10.20 -7.03
C LYS A 19 -1.55 -11.47 -6.43
N LEU A 20 -2.02 -12.38 -7.30
CA LEU A 20 -2.52 -13.71 -6.93
C LEU A 20 -1.43 -14.53 -6.23
N TRP A 21 -1.85 -15.47 -5.42
CA TRP A 21 -0.97 -16.46 -4.81
C TRP A 21 -0.25 -17.30 -5.90
N ARG A 22 1.09 -17.35 -5.87
CA ARG A 22 1.92 -18.19 -6.76
C ARG A 22 2.73 -19.20 -5.93
N ASP A 23 2.85 -20.43 -6.40
CA ASP A 23 3.70 -21.43 -5.74
C ASP A 23 5.16 -20.96 -5.71
N GLY A 24 5.78 -21.00 -4.53
CA GLY A 24 7.14 -20.51 -4.29
C GLY A 24 7.26 -18.98 -4.13
N ARG A 25 6.19 -18.21 -4.33
CA ARG A 25 6.19 -16.76 -4.16
C ARG A 25 4.86 -16.27 -3.60
N SER A 26 4.85 -15.98 -2.29
CA SER A 26 3.72 -15.27 -1.71
C SER A 26 3.88 -13.77 -1.99
N ASP A 27 3.20 -13.24 -3.00
CA ASP A 27 3.05 -11.79 -3.17
C ASP A 27 2.07 -11.26 -2.10
N LYS A 28 2.53 -11.29 -0.85
CA LYS A 28 1.80 -10.81 0.33
C LYS A 28 2.03 -9.32 0.45
N GLY A 29 1.25 -8.49 -0.23
CA GLY A 29 1.44 -7.06 -0.08
C GLY A 29 0.47 -6.19 -0.83
N GLY A 30 -0.53 -5.66 -0.13
CA GLY A 30 -0.94 -4.29 -0.44
C GLY A 30 0.14 -3.32 0.03
N PHE A 31 0.24 -2.14 -0.59
CA PHE A 31 1.22 -1.09 -0.28
C PHE A 31 1.47 -0.89 1.23
N ILE A 32 0.40 -0.90 2.04
CA ILE A 32 0.51 -0.76 3.49
C ILE A 32 1.32 -1.90 4.12
N GLN A 33 1.05 -3.17 3.78
CA GLN A 33 1.74 -4.31 4.38
C GLN A 33 3.21 -4.38 3.96
N GLU A 34 3.53 -4.00 2.71
CA GLU A 34 4.91 -3.94 2.22
C GLU A 34 5.72 -2.86 2.93
N ALA A 35 5.13 -1.68 3.15
CA ALA A 35 5.81 -0.56 3.80
C ALA A 35 5.91 -0.68 5.33
N THR A 36 4.92 -1.33 5.98
CA THR A 36 4.79 -1.33 7.44
C THR A 36 5.16 -2.66 8.09
N GLY A 37 5.18 -3.76 7.33
CA GLY A 37 5.21 -5.13 7.86
C GLY A 37 3.94 -5.52 8.63
N TRP A 38 3.01 -4.58 8.82
CA TRP A 38 1.75 -4.78 9.52
C TRP A 38 0.69 -5.26 8.54
N LYS A 39 0.02 -6.35 8.91
CA LYS A 39 -1.11 -6.89 8.15
C LYS A 39 -2.40 -6.60 8.90
N PRO A 40 -3.37 -5.89 8.29
CA PRO A 40 -4.68 -5.71 8.89
C PRO A 40 -5.34 -7.05 9.19
N SER A 41 -6.02 -7.15 10.34
CA SER A 41 -6.92 -8.27 10.59
C SER A 41 -8.09 -8.21 9.61
N PRO A 42 -8.58 -9.34 9.06
CA PRO A 42 -9.76 -9.37 8.20
C PRO A 42 -11.03 -8.75 8.84
N LEU A 43 -11.07 -8.70 10.18
CA LEU A 43 -12.18 -8.14 10.95
C LEU A 43 -11.88 -6.75 11.52
N GLN A 44 -10.78 -6.11 11.13
CA GLN A 44 -10.43 -4.77 11.58
C GLN A 44 -10.89 -3.74 10.55
N PRO A 45 -12.03 -3.05 10.78
CA PRO A 45 -12.62 -2.16 9.78
C PRO A 45 -11.90 -0.82 9.65
N VAL A 46 -11.13 -0.42 10.67
CA VAL A 46 -10.45 0.87 10.75
C VAL A 46 -9.08 0.74 11.42
N PHE A 47 -8.18 1.66 11.11
CA PHE A 47 -6.90 1.83 11.80
C PHE A 47 -6.54 3.33 11.82
N TRP A 48 -5.62 3.71 12.71
CA TRP A 48 -5.11 5.08 12.77
C TRP A 48 -3.77 5.17 12.03
N PRO A 49 -3.68 5.87 10.87
CA PRO A 49 -2.46 5.90 10.07
C PRO A 49 -1.25 6.46 10.81
N ASP A 50 -1.44 7.53 11.60
CA ASP A 50 -0.33 8.17 12.34
C ASP A 50 0.28 7.22 13.38
N GLN A 51 -0.57 6.48 14.11
CA GLN A 51 -0.12 5.53 15.12
C GLN A 51 0.59 4.33 14.49
N LEU A 52 0.10 3.84 13.36
CA LEU A 52 0.75 2.78 12.62
C LEU A 52 2.12 3.24 12.11
N ALA A 53 2.19 4.45 11.55
CA ALA A 53 3.45 5.00 11.05
C ALA A 53 4.47 5.18 12.18
N GLU A 54 4.08 5.74 13.31
CA GLU A 54 4.94 5.84 14.50
C GLU A 54 5.47 4.47 14.94
N ALA A 55 4.58 3.47 15.07
CA ALA A 55 4.95 2.11 15.45
C ALA A 55 5.90 1.43 14.46
N CYS A 56 5.84 1.83 13.19
CA CYS A 56 6.70 1.32 12.11
C CYS A 56 7.92 2.20 11.83
N GLY A 57 8.13 3.30 12.58
CA GLY A 57 9.22 4.24 12.33
C GLY A 57 9.10 4.99 10.99
N LEU A 58 7.89 5.12 10.45
CA LEU A 58 7.58 5.82 9.21
C LEU A 58 7.21 7.28 9.46
N PHE A 59 7.65 8.17 8.59
CA PHE A 59 7.26 9.57 8.61
C PHE A 59 6.03 9.80 7.73
N ILE A 60 4.95 10.34 8.31
CA ILE A 60 3.81 10.87 7.56
C ILE A 60 3.92 12.39 7.52
N PRO A 61 3.99 13.01 6.32
CA PRO A 61 3.95 14.47 6.21
C PRO A 61 2.64 15.02 6.77
N SER A 62 2.72 16.03 7.63
CA SER A 62 1.54 16.80 8.05
C SER A 62 0.95 17.52 6.84
N ARG A 63 -0.38 17.44 6.69
CA ARG A 63 -1.14 18.22 5.70
C ARG A 63 -1.07 19.72 5.97
#